data_AF-A0A7S1U6Q1-F1
#
_entry.id   AF-A0A7S1U6Q1-F1
#
_cell.length_a   1.000
_cell.length_b   1.000
_cell.length_c   1.000
_cell.angle_alpha   90.00
_cell.angle_beta   90.00
_cell.angle_gamma   90.00
#
_symmetry.space_group_name_H-M   'P 1'
#
loop_
_entity.id
_entity.type
_entity.pdbx_description
1 polymer ?
#
loop_
_entity_poly.entity_id
_entity_poly.type
_entity_poly.pdbx_seq_one_letter_code
_entity_poly.pdbx_strand_id
1 'polypeptide(L)'
;MLGQAAGRAGLDTRGLIFFVEGAGSRGGGTPMSAAYGASKAALPQLTKSLKKELRAHNIGVHQLSPGMVMTDLLLSGSRDNARALKVFNILAEQPESVAKWIVPRIRGVKTLKAEPIRFLTPPGVAYRFLTAQSRKDRLVVVP
;
A
#
# COMPACT_ATOMS: atom_id res chain seq x y z
N MET A 1 -0.90 -40.91 -6.43
CA MET A 1 -0.65 -41.10 -7.86
C MET A 1 -1.19 -39.89 -8.61
N LEU A 2 -0.33 -39.28 -9.44
CA LEU A 2 -0.64 -38.29 -10.50
C LEU A 2 -1.17 -36.92 -10.03
N GLY A 3 -0.48 -35.79 -10.22
CA GLY A 3 0.76 -35.53 -10.93
C GLY A 3 1.37 -34.20 -10.48
N GLN A 4 2.70 -34.20 -10.45
CA GLN A 4 3.49 -32.98 -10.41
C GLN A 4 3.17 -32.16 -11.66
N ALA A 5 2.65 -30.95 -11.50
CA ALA A 5 2.79 -29.91 -12.51
C ALA A 5 4.07 -29.13 -12.22
N ALA A 6 5.22 -29.80 -12.41
CA ALA A 6 6.46 -29.12 -12.70
C ALA A 6 6.35 -28.55 -14.13
N GLY A 7 6.82 -27.30 -14.30
CA GLY A 7 7.06 -26.73 -15.62
C GLY A 7 5.95 -25.82 -16.17
N ARG A 8 5.94 -24.56 -15.73
CA ARG A 8 5.88 -23.42 -16.65
C ARG A 8 6.74 -22.27 -16.09
N ALA A 9 8.05 -22.38 -16.33
CA ALA A 9 8.90 -21.21 -16.40
C ALA A 9 8.45 -20.41 -17.63
N GLY A 10 8.14 -19.12 -17.46
CA GLY A 10 7.77 -18.21 -18.54
C GLY A 10 6.28 -18.13 -18.89
N LEU A 11 5.39 -17.96 -17.92
CA LEU A 11 4.01 -17.55 -18.23
C LEU A 11 3.92 -16.02 -18.25
N ASP A 12 3.85 -15.45 -19.45
CA ASP A 12 3.33 -14.10 -19.63
C ASP A 12 1.97 -14.01 -18.94
N THR A 13 1.86 -13.02 -18.05
CA THR A 13 0.69 -12.83 -17.20
C THR A 13 -0.46 -12.31 -18.07
N ARG A 14 -1.63 -12.96 -18.04
CA ARG A 14 -2.80 -12.51 -18.83
C ARG A 14 -3.46 -11.27 -18.23
N GLY A 15 -3.31 -11.10 -16.92
CA GLY A 15 -3.85 -9.96 -16.20
C GLY A 15 -3.19 -9.82 -14.83
N LEU A 16 -3.27 -8.62 -14.28
CA LEU A 16 -2.74 -8.30 -12.96
C LEU A 16 -3.78 -7.51 -12.17
N ILE A 17 -4.02 -7.94 -10.93
CA ILE A 17 -4.89 -7.27 -9.97
C ILE A 17 -4.01 -6.75 -8.84
N PHE A 18 -4.15 -5.47 -8.50
CA PHE A 18 -3.42 -4.84 -7.39
C PHE A 18 -4.40 -4.33 -6.35
N PHE A 19 -4.37 -4.92 -5.15
CA PHE A 19 -5.11 -4.39 -4.01
C PHE A 19 -4.30 -3.30 -3.31
N VAL A 20 -4.89 -2.11 -3.22
CA VAL A 20 -4.30 -0.98 -2.50
C VAL A 20 -4.53 -1.14 -1.00
N GLU A 21 -3.46 -1.49 -0.29
CA GLU A 21 -3.41 -1.56 1.16
C GLU A 21 -3.58 -0.18 1.81
N GLY A 22 -3.95 -0.17 3.09
CA GLY A 22 -4.08 1.04 3.90
C GLY A 22 -3.72 0.81 5.36
N ALA A 23 -3.99 1.81 6.21
CA ALA A 23 -3.95 1.62 7.65
C ALA A 23 -4.89 0.47 8.05
N GLY A 24 -4.42 -0.43 8.92
CA GLY A 24 -5.15 -1.65 9.29
C GLY A 24 -4.80 -2.90 8.47
N SER A 25 -4.21 -2.79 7.26
CA SER A 25 -3.85 -3.98 6.45
C SER A 25 -2.82 -4.92 7.11
N ARG A 26 -2.16 -4.50 8.19
CA ARG A 26 -1.23 -5.33 8.97
C ARG A 26 -1.83 -5.83 10.30
N GLY A 27 -3.12 -5.63 10.54
CA GLY A 27 -3.82 -6.08 11.75
C GLY A 27 -3.63 -5.19 12.98
N GLY A 28 -2.96 -4.04 12.85
CA GLY A 28 -2.86 -3.05 13.91
C GLY A 28 -4.18 -2.31 14.15
N GLY A 29 -4.39 -1.87 15.40
CA GLY A 29 -5.55 -1.06 15.76
C GLY A 29 -5.62 0.26 14.96
N THR A 30 -6.84 0.67 14.62
CA THR A 30 -7.13 1.91 13.88
C THR A 30 -8.16 2.74 14.65
N PRO A 31 -7.76 3.36 15.78
CA PRO A 31 -8.65 4.22 16.54
C PRO A 31 -9.29 5.28 15.63
N MET A 32 -10.55 5.62 15.90
CA MET A 32 -11.34 6.57 15.10
C MET A 32 -11.63 6.15 13.65
N SER A 33 -11.16 4.97 13.21
CA SER A 33 -11.34 4.47 11.84
C SER A 33 -11.49 2.94 11.78
N ALA A 34 -12.12 2.34 12.80
CA ALA A 34 -12.19 0.89 12.98
C ALA A 34 -12.80 0.15 11.78
N ALA A 35 -13.91 0.66 11.22
CA ALA A 35 -14.54 0.06 10.03
C ALA A 35 -13.62 0.11 8.81
N TYR A 36 -12.94 1.24 8.60
CA TYR A 36 -11.94 1.38 7.54
C TYR A 36 -10.78 0.40 7.76
N GLY A 37 -10.20 0.34 8.95
CA GLY A 37 -9.09 -0.55 9.26
C GLY A 37 -9.46 -2.03 9.12
N ALA A 38 -10.66 -2.42 9.55
CA ALA A 38 -11.18 -3.78 9.37
C ALA A 38 -11.31 -4.14 7.88
N SER A 39 -11.88 -3.25 7.06
CA SER A 39 -11.97 -3.47 5.61
C SER A 39 -10.60 -3.65 4.96
N LYS A 40 -9.60 -2.89 5.41
CA LYS A 40 -8.22 -2.97 4.91
C LYS A 40 -7.47 -4.19 5.44
N ALA A 41 -7.82 -4.70 6.63
CA ALA A 41 -7.29 -5.93 7.21
C ALA A 41 -7.79 -7.20 6.50
N ALA A 42 -8.91 -7.13 5.78
CA ALA A 42 -9.40 -8.25 4.97
C ALA A 42 -8.56 -8.48 3.70
N LEU A 43 -7.91 -7.44 3.16
CA LEU A 43 -7.19 -7.50 1.88
C LEU A 43 -6.04 -8.54 1.83
N PRO A 44 -5.17 -8.70 2.85
CA PRO A 44 -4.16 -9.76 2.85
C PRO A 44 -4.75 -11.17 2.77
N GLN A 45 -5.88 -11.40 3.44
CA GLN A 45 -6.55 -12.71 3.38
C GLN A 45 -7.14 -12.92 1.98
N LEU A 46 -7.90 -11.93 1.46
CA LEU A 46 -8.51 -11.98 0.13
C LEU A 46 -7.45 -12.21 -0.96
N THR A 47 -6.32 -11.49 -0.86
CA THR A 47 -5.19 -11.66 -1.78
C THR A 47 -4.64 -13.09 -1.75
N LYS A 48 -4.51 -13.70 -0.58
CA LYS A 48 -4.00 -15.08 -0.46
C LYS A 48 -4.95 -16.10 -1.10
N SER A 49 -6.26 -15.92 -0.96
CA SER A 49 -7.28 -16.78 -1.59
C SER A 49 -7.27 -16.62 -3.10
N LEU A 50 -7.42 -15.38 -3.60
CA LEU A 50 -7.46 -15.11 -5.04
C LEU A 50 -6.15 -15.47 -5.76
N LYS A 51 -4.99 -15.33 -5.11
CA LYS A 51 -3.71 -15.82 -5.66
C LYS A 51 -3.74 -17.31 -5.97
N LYS A 52 -4.46 -18.12 -5.19
CA LYS A 52 -4.57 -19.57 -5.41
C LYS A 52 -5.61 -19.87 -6.48
N GLU A 53 -6.79 -19.26 -6.37
CA GLU A 53 -7.92 -19.48 -7.27
C GLU A 53 -7.60 -19.04 -8.71
N LEU A 54 -7.00 -17.85 -8.88
CA LEU A 54 -6.77 -17.25 -10.20
C LEU A 54 -5.46 -17.69 -10.86
N ARG A 55 -4.64 -18.51 -10.18
CA ARG A 55 -3.37 -19.00 -10.72
C ARG A 55 -3.56 -19.84 -11.98
N ALA A 56 -4.59 -20.68 -12.01
CA ALA A 56 -4.92 -21.51 -13.17
C ALA A 56 -5.30 -20.67 -14.41
N HIS A 57 -5.67 -19.41 -14.22
CA HIS A 57 -6.06 -18.47 -15.26
C HIS A 57 -4.93 -17.52 -15.68
N ASN A 58 -3.70 -17.72 -15.19
CA ASN A 58 -2.56 -16.82 -15.42
C ASN A 58 -2.84 -15.36 -15.01
N ILE A 59 -3.60 -15.15 -13.93
CA ILE A 59 -3.85 -13.82 -13.37
C ILE A 59 -3.03 -13.65 -12.08
N GLY A 60 -2.20 -12.61 -12.03
CA GLY A 60 -1.43 -12.25 -10.85
C GLY A 60 -2.26 -11.38 -9.91
N VAL A 61 -2.23 -11.65 -8.61
CA VAL A 61 -2.92 -10.82 -7.60
C VAL A 61 -1.86 -10.33 -6.63
N HIS A 62 -1.76 -9.02 -6.43
CA HIS A 62 -0.67 -8.39 -5.73
C HIS A 62 -1.17 -7.36 -4.72
N GLN A 63 -0.33 -7.07 -3.74
CA GLN A 63 -0.58 -6.01 -2.78
C GLN A 63 0.26 -4.79 -3.14
N LEU A 64 -0.34 -3.63 -2.98
CA LEU A 64 0.27 -2.34 -3.26
C LEU A 64 0.05 -1.42 -2.07
N SER A 65 1.12 -0.96 -1.44
CA SER A 65 1.09 -0.06 -0.29
C SER A 65 1.65 1.30 -0.69
N PRO A 66 0.80 2.30 -0.97
CA PRO A 66 1.25 3.65 -1.30
C PRO A 66 1.82 4.42 -0.10
N GLY A 67 1.60 3.91 1.11
CA GLY A 67 1.91 4.65 2.34
C GLY A 67 0.81 5.65 2.65
N MET A 68 1.14 6.68 3.42
CA MET A 68 0.23 7.78 3.70
C MET A 68 0.25 8.76 2.52
N VAL A 69 -0.91 9.07 1.96
CA VAL A 69 -1.05 9.96 0.79
C VAL A 69 -1.95 11.13 1.16
N MET A 70 -1.51 12.33 0.82
CA MET A 70 -2.25 13.55 1.09
C MET A 70 -3.53 13.58 0.25
N THR A 71 -4.66 13.34 0.90
CA THR A 71 -5.98 13.25 0.26
C THR A 71 -7.02 13.86 1.18
N ASP A 72 -8.18 14.23 0.63
CA ASP A 72 -9.30 14.72 1.43
C ASP A 72 -9.78 13.69 2.45
N LEU A 73 -9.72 12.40 2.10
CA LEU A 73 -10.03 11.31 3.04
C LEU A 73 -9.07 11.31 4.24
N LEU A 74 -7.77 11.49 4.01
CA LEU A 74 -6.78 11.55 5.08
C LEU A 74 -6.99 12.78 5.98
N LEU A 75 -7.36 13.92 5.39
CA LEU A 75 -7.59 15.16 6.11
C LEU A 75 -8.94 15.20 6.83
N SER A 76 -9.90 14.38 6.40
CA SER A 76 -11.24 14.32 7.01
C SER A 76 -11.15 14.01 8.50
N GLY A 77 -11.80 14.83 9.33
CA GLY A 77 -11.78 14.69 10.80
C GLY A 77 -10.45 15.02 11.49
N SER A 78 -9.42 15.48 10.75
CA SER A 78 -8.09 15.78 11.30
C SER A 78 -7.63 17.22 11.09
N ARG A 79 -8.44 18.07 10.45
CA ARG A 79 -8.09 19.47 10.11
C ARG A 79 -7.81 20.34 11.33
N ASP A 80 -8.46 20.07 12.46
CA ASP A 80 -8.25 20.82 13.70
C ASP A 80 -7.29 20.10 14.67
N ASN A 81 -6.72 18.96 14.26
CA ASN A 81 -5.83 18.16 15.08
C ASN A 81 -4.37 18.42 14.72
N ALA A 82 -3.76 19.40 15.39
CA ALA A 82 -2.36 19.79 15.17
C ALA A 82 -1.37 18.61 15.26
N ARG A 83 -1.62 17.61 16.13
CA ARG A 83 -0.75 16.42 16.22
C ARG A 83 -0.88 15.55 14.97
N ALA A 84 -2.10 15.33 14.47
CA ALA A 84 -2.32 14.57 13.24
C ALA A 84 -1.69 15.29 12.03
N LEU A 85 -1.88 16.60 11.91
CA LEU A 85 -1.29 17.41 10.83
C LEU A 85 0.25 17.37 10.84
N LYS A 86 0.89 17.41 12.02
CA LYS A 86 2.35 17.21 12.15
C LYS A 86 2.78 15.84 11.62
N VAL A 87 2.06 14.78 11.99
CA VAL A 87 2.35 13.41 11.49
C VAL A 87 2.16 13.33 9.98
N PHE A 88 1.14 13.98 9.42
CA PHE A 88 0.90 14.01 7.98
C PHE A 88 2.05 14.70 7.24
N ASN A 89 2.52 15.85 7.72
CA ASN A 89 3.69 16.52 7.12
C ASN A 89 4.95 15.63 7.11
N ILE A 90 5.16 14.84 8.16
CA ILE A 90 6.30 13.92 8.27
C ILE A 90 6.15 12.72 7.33
N LEU A 91 4.99 12.07 7.34
CA LEU A 91 4.81 10.74 6.75
C LEU A 91 4.06 10.72 5.42
N ALA A 92 3.10 11.64 5.22
CA ALA A 92 2.33 11.68 3.99
C ALA A 92 3.19 12.14 2.82
N GLU A 93 2.74 11.87 1.61
CA GLU A 93 3.33 12.38 0.39
C GLU A 93 2.21 12.80 -0.59
N GLN A 94 2.54 13.69 -1.53
CA GLN A 94 1.59 14.07 -2.58
C GLN A 94 1.25 12.89 -3.50
N PRO A 95 -0.02 12.73 -3.94
CA PRO A 95 -0.44 11.65 -4.83
C PRO A 95 0.43 11.50 -6.08
N GLU A 96 0.83 12.61 -6.69
CA GLU A 96 1.62 12.67 -7.93
C GLU A 96 3.01 12.07 -7.70
N SER A 97 3.64 12.39 -6.57
CA SER A 97 4.94 11.86 -6.18
C SER A 97 4.89 10.35 -5.94
N VAL A 98 3.83 9.89 -5.27
CA VAL A 98 3.60 8.46 -5.03
C VAL A 98 3.34 7.73 -6.34
N ALA A 99 2.48 8.27 -7.21
CA ALA A 99 2.17 7.71 -8.52
C ALA A 99 3.42 7.61 -9.41
N LYS A 100 4.24 8.67 -9.46
CA LYS A 100 5.50 8.70 -10.22
C LYS A 100 6.43 7.55 -9.82
N TRP A 101 6.42 7.15 -8.54
CA TRP A 101 7.21 6.02 -8.06
C TRP A 101 6.54 4.65 -8.29
N ILE A 102 5.22 4.56 -8.08
CA ILE A 102 4.47 3.30 -8.11
C ILE A 102 4.18 2.82 -9.53
N VAL A 103 3.73 3.71 -10.42
CA VAL A 103 3.30 3.36 -11.78
C VAL A 103 4.36 2.56 -12.55
N PRO A 104 5.64 2.97 -12.63
CA PRO A 104 6.65 2.17 -13.34
C PRO A 104 6.88 0.80 -12.71
N ARG A 105 6.71 0.66 -11.39
CA ARG A 105 6.86 -0.63 -10.69
C ARG A 105 5.70 -1.57 -10.96
N ILE A 106 4.47 -1.06 -10.99
CA ILE A 106 3.30 -1.82 -11.43
C ILE A 106 3.50 -2.33 -12.85
N ARG A 107 3.92 -1.43 -13.77
CA ARG A 107 4.16 -1.77 -15.19
C ARG A 107 5.32 -2.76 -15.38
N GLY A 108 6.24 -2.84 -14.42
CA GLY A 108 7.36 -3.79 -14.42
C GLY A 108 7.00 -5.19 -13.95
N VAL A 109 5.81 -5.41 -13.37
CA VAL A 109 5.40 -6.75 -12.91
C VAL A 109 5.01 -7.60 -14.13
N LYS A 110 5.71 -8.71 -14.33
CA LYS A 110 5.44 -9.70 -15.40
C LYS A 110 5.25 -11.12 -14.88
N THR A 111 4.99 -11.25 -13.59
CA THR A 111 4.96 -12.54 -12.88
C THR A 111 3.70 -12.66 -12.04
N LEU A 112 3.18 -13.88 -11.92
CA LEU A 112 2.09 -14.23 -11.01
C LEU A 112 2.49 -14.09 -9.53
N LYS A 113 3.80 -14.18 -9.25
CA LYS A 113 4.37 -14.07 -7.91
C LYS A 113 5.30 -12.87 -7.88
N ALA A 114 4.78 -11.75 -7.39
CA ALA A 114 5.59 -10.58 -7.07
C ALA A 114 5.45 -10.23 -5.59
N GLU A 115 6.55 -9.74 -5.03
CA GLU A 115 6.56 -9.13 -3.71
C GLU A 115 5.62 -7.92 -3.65
N PRO A 116 5.03 -7.62 -2.49
CA PRO A 116 4.22 -6.41 -2.33
C PRO A 116 5.01 -5.16 -2.71
N ILE A 117 4.42 -4.30 -3.53
CA ILE A 117 5.03 -3.01 -3.89
C ILE A 117 4.75 -2.04 -2.75
N ARG A 118 5.79 -1.53 -2.07
CA ARG A 118 5.64 -0.67 -0.89
C ARG A 118 6.44 0.63 -1.07
N PHE A 119 5.73 1.74 -1.21
CA PHE A 119 6.34 3.08 -1.31
C PHE A 119 6.94 3.51 0.02
N LEU A 120 6.17 3.38 1.10
CA LEU A 120 6.62 3.69 2.46
C LEU A 120 6.94 2.40 3.22
N THR A 121 8.23 2.21 3.51
CA THR A 121 8.76 1.04 4.24
C THR A 121 9.07 1.42 5.70
N PRO A 122 9.17 0.47 6.64
CA PRO A 122 9.52 0.79 8.03
C PRO A 122 10.83 1.57 8.18
N PRO A 123 11.93 1.24 7.46
CA PRO A 123 13.13 2.09 7.45
C PRO A 123 12.86 3.49 6.88
N GLY A 124 12.03 3.60 5.85
CA GLY A 124 11.61 4.90 5.29
C GLY A 124 10.80 5.75 6.28
N VAL A 125 9.95 5.12 7.10
CA VAL A 125 9.23 5.79 8.20
C VAL A 125 10.22 6.33 9.22
N ALA A 126 11.17 5.51 9.68
CA ALA A 126 12.19 5.93 10.65
C ALA A 126 13.00 7.12 10.11
N TYR A 127 13.45 7.06 8.86
CA TYR A 127 14.17 8.16 8.21
C TYR A 127 13.35 9.46 8.13
N ARG A 128 12.06 9.38 7.84
CA ARG A 128 11.17 10.56 7.81
C ARG A 128 11.00 11.19 9.19
N PHE A 129 10.94 10.38 10.25
CA PHE A 129 10.93 10.90 11.62
C PHE A 129 12.27 11.51 12.03
N LEU A 130 13.41 10.91 11.65
CA LEU A 130 14.73 11.49 11.89
C LEU A 130 14.91 12.85 11.20
N THR A 131 14.24 13.06 10.07
CA THR A 131 14.26 14.30 9.30
C THR A 131 13.01 15.17 9.53
N ALA A 132 12.31 15.01 10.66
CA ALA A 132 11.02 15.67 10.88
C ALA A 132 11.10 17.21 10.82
N GLN A 133 12.19 17.82 11.27
CA GLN A 133 12.35 19.28 11.26
C GLN A 133 12.32 19.87 9.85
N SER A 134 12.98 19.23 8.87
CA SER A 134 12.99 19.70 7.47
C SER A 134 11.68 19.43 6.73
N ARG A 135 10.74 18.73 7.37
CA ARG A 135 9.44 18.34 6.78
C ARG A 135 8.26 19.11 7.37
N LYS A 136 8.53 20.07 8.26
CA LYS A 136 7.49 20.89 8.89
C LYS A 136 6.73 21.71 7.83
N ASP A 137 5.40 21.76 7.95
CA ASP A 137 4.47 22.58 7.15
C ASP A 137 4.58 22.45 5.62
N ARG A 138 5.22 21.39 5.12
CA ARG A 138 5.48 21.22 3.68
C ARG A 138 4.25 20.83 2.87
N LEU A 139 3.24 20.21 3.50
CA LEU A 139 2.02 19.74 2.85
C LEU A 139 0.77 20.44 3.39
N VAL A 140 0.74 20.69 4.69
CA VAL A 140 -0.35 21.39 5.38
C VAL A 140 0.23 22.25 6.49
N VAL A 141 -0.26 23.47 6.64
CA VAL A 141 0.16 24.35 7.73
C VAL A 141 -0.44 23.83 9.02
N VAL A 142 0.39 23.67 10.06
CA VAL A 142 -0.07 23.32 11.39
C VAL A 142 -0.39 24.62 12.15
N PRO A 143 -1.64 24.82 12.64
CA PRO A 143 -2.01 25.96 13.46
C PRO A 143 -1.38 25.93 14.86
#